data_AF-A0A1J6ITS8-F1
#
_entry.id   AF-A0A1J6ITS8-F1
#
_cell.length_a   1.000
_cell.length_b   1.000
_cell.length_c   1.000
_cell.angle_alpha   90.00
_cell.angle_beta   90.00
_cell.angle_gamma   90.00
#
_symmetry.space_group_name_H-M   'P 1'
#
loop_
_entity.id
_entity.type
_entity.pdbx_description
1 polymer ?
#
loop_
_entity_poly.entity_id
_entity_poly.type
_entity_poly.pdbx_seq_one_letter_code
_entity_poly.pdbx_strand_id
1 'polypeptide(L)' 'MAVSIDGFSIREYTAKMRSVDVVKCWPFDESTKEVHVRAMLPPIAVKKFSWWLDVLELSDDNVDSDVIPVTRIRT' A
#
# COMPACT_ATOMS: atom_id res chain seq x y z
N MET A 1 3.88 20.57 -17.27
CA MET A 1 2.84 19.58 -16.92
C MET A 1 3.46 18.62 -15.94
N ALA A 2 3.15 18.73 -14.65
CA ALA A 2 3.63 17.78 -13.66
C ALA A 2 2.96 16.44 -13.95
N VAL A 3 3.73 15.44 -14.37
CA VAL A 3 3.27 14.06 -14.40
C VAL A 3 3.12 13.66 -12.95
N SER A 4 1.89 13.54 -12.48
CA SER A 4 1.59 12.90 -11.20
C SER A 4 2.09 11.46 -11.31
N ILE A 5 3.27 11.19 -10.75
CA ILE A 5 3.71 9.81 -10.52
C ILE A 5 2.85 9.34 -9.33
N ASP A 6 1.64 8.87 -9.64
CA ASP A 6 0.85 8.10 -8.70
C ASP A 6 1.67 6.85 -8.40
N GLY A 7 2.30 6.84 -7.22
CA GLY A 7 3.20 5.77 -6.81
C GLY A 7 2.51 4.42 -6.88
N PHE A 8 3.23 3.38 -7.30
CA PHE A 8 2.68 2.04 -7.36
C PHE A 8 2.50 1.45 -5.96
N SER A 9 1.26 1.24 -5.54
CA SER A 9 0.94 0.50 -4.32
C SER A 9 0.74 -0.97 -4.63
N ILE A 10 1.63 -1.83 -4.14
CA ILE A 10 1.51 -3.28 -4.25
C ILE A 10 0.16 -3.75 -3.69
N ARG A 11 -0.27 -3.22 -2.54
CA ARG A 11 -1.55 -3.59 -1.92
C ARG A 11 -2.75 -3.21 -2.79
N GLU A 12 -2.68 -2.06 -3.45
CA GLU A 12 -3.74 -1.58 -4.35
C GLU A 12 -3.81 -2.41 -5.63
N TYR A 13 -2.65 -2.72 -6.21
CA TYR A 13 -2.56 -3.65 -7.33
C TYR A 13 -3.10 -5.04 -6.96
N THR A 14 -2.70 -5.60 -5.82
CA THR A 14 -3.19 -6.90 -5.36
C THR A 14 -4.70 -6.88 -5.09
N ALA A 15 -5.24 -5.80 -4.51
CA ALA A 15 -6.68 -5.65 -4.31
C ALA A 15 -7.43 -5.62 -5.65
N LYS A 16 -6.90 -4.89 -6.64
CA LYS A 16 -7.43 -4.88 -8.01
C LYS A 16 -7.36 -6.27 -8.65
N MET A 17 -6.23 -6.96 -8.55
CA MET A 17 -6.08 -8.31 -9.13
C MET A 17 -7.04 -9.31 -8.50
N ARG A 18 -7.24 -9.29 -7.18
CA ARG A 18 -8.25 -10.12 -6.50
C ARG A 18 -9.69 -9.82 -6.93
N SER A 19 -9.99 -8.61 -7.38
CA SER A 19 -11.32 -8.27 -7.91
C SER A 19 -11.56 -8.79 -9.32
N VAL A 20 -10.50 -8.97 -10.10
CA VAL A 20 -10.56 -9.47 -11.48
C VAL A 20 -10.51 -11.00 -11.49
N ASP A 21 -9.55 -11.57 -10.78
CA ASP A 21 -9.33 -13.01 -10.69
C ASP A 21 -8.70 -13.37 -9.34
N VAL A 22 -9.56 -13.80 -8.42
CA VAL A 22 -9.14 -14.18 -7.08
C VAL A 22 -8.47 -15.55 -7.05
N VAL A 23 -8.78 -16.44 -8.00
CA VAL A 23 -8.21 -17.79 -8.07
C VAL A 23 -6.74 -17.70 -8.46
N LYS A 24 -6.39 -16.81 -9.39
CA LYS A 24 -4.99 -16.51 -9.73
C LYS A 24 -4.18 -15.90 -8.59
N CYS A 25 -4.85 -15.32 -7.59
CA CYS A 25 -4.21 -14.81 -6.37
C CYS A 25 -4.08 -15.88 -5.27
N TRP A 26 -4.54 -17.11 -5.53
CA TRP A 26 -4.47 -18.23 -4.61
C TRP A 26 -3.11 -18.92 -4.73
N PRO A 27 -2.37 -19.13 -3.62
CA PRO A 27 -1.04 -19.74 -3.67
C PRO A 27 -1.07 -21.27 -3.76
N PHE A 28 -2.26 -21.89 -3.73
CA PHE A 28 -2.44 -23.34 -3.83
C PHE A 28 -3.15 -23.70 -5.13
N ASP A 29 -3.56 -24.97 -5.27
CA ASP A 29 -4.13 -25.50 -6.51
C ASP A 29 -5.36 -24.69 -7.00
N GLU A 30 -5.35 -24.44 -8.31
CA GLU A 30 -6.33 -23.64 -9.05
C GLU A 30 -7.69 -24.34 -9.16
N SER A 31 -7.74 -25.64 -8.82
CA SER A 31 -8.98 -26.42 -8.70
C SER A 31 -9.91 -25.96 -7.57
N THR A 32 -9.40 -25.11 -6.67
CA THR A 32 -10.17 -24.59 -5.54
C THR A 32 -11.27 -23.63 -6.02
N LYS A 33 -12.53 -23.90 -5.65
CA LYS A 33 -13.67 -23.04 -6.00
C LYS A 33 -13.44 -21.61 -5.52
N GLU A 34 -13.73 -20.65 -6.39
CA GLU A 34 -13.54 -19.21 -6.15
C GLU A 34 -14.12 -18.73 -4.80
N VAL A 35 -15.31 -19.23 -4.44
CA VAL A 35 -15.99 -18.87 -3.19
C VAL A 35 -15.17 -19.26 -1.96
N HIS A 36 -14.52 -20.43 -1.98
CA HIS A 36 -13.63 -20.85 -0.91
C HIS A 36 -12.34 -20.03 -0.88
N VAL A 37 -11.77 -19.73 -2.06
CA VAL A 37 -10.58 -18.87 -2.17
C VAL A 37 -10.85 -17.49 -1.54
N ARG A 38 -12.00 -16.86 -1.86
CA ARG A 38 -12.39 -15.56 -1.27
C ARG A 38 -12.54 -15.61 0.25
N ALA A 39 -13.06 -16.72 0.79
CA ALA A 39 -13.24 -16.89 2.22
C ALA A 39 -11.93 -17.19 2.98
N MET A 40 -10.97 -17.84 2.32
CA MET A 40 -9.68 -18.19 2.93
C MET A 40 -8.63 -17.09 2.79
N LEU A 41 -8.73 -16.24 1.77
CA LEU A 41 -7.80 -15.12 1.60
C LEU A 41 -8.01 -14.07 2.70
N PRO A 42 -6.93 -13.57 3.32
CA PRO A 42 -7.05 -12.53 4.33
C PRO A 42 -7.65 -11.26 3.71
N PRO A 43 -8.52 -10.53 4.43
CA PRO A 43 -9.07 -9.26 3.99
C PRO A 43 -7.96 -8.29 3.58
N ILE A 44 -8.06 -7.72 2.38
CA ILE A 44 -7.08 -6.75 1.88
C ILE A 44 -7.62 -5.33 2.10
N ALA A 45 -7.35 -4.77 3.28
CA ALA A 45 -7.59 -3.36 3.52
C ALA A 45 -6.48 -2.55 2.82
N VAL A 46 -6.84 -1.78 1.79
CA VAL A 46 -5.94 -0.77 1.22
C VAL A 46 -5.95 0.45 2.15
N LYS A 47 -5.37 0.29 3.34
CA LYS A 47 -5.02 1.45 4.15
C LYS A 47 -3.79 2.06 3.48
N LYS A 48 -3.83 3.34 3.13
CA LYS A 48 -2.62 4.10 2.82
C LYS A 48 -1.85 4.21 4.13
N PHE A 49 -0.99 3.23 4.41
CA PHE A 49 -0.17 3.25 5.61
C PHE A 49 0.91 4.29 5.42
N SER A 50 0.71 5.41 6.09
CA SER A 50 1.60 6.55 6.17
C SER A 50 2.63 6.35 7.29
N TRP A 51 2.98 5.13 7.71
CA TRP A 51 3.88 4.94 8.88
C TRP A 51 5.12 5.83 8.75
N TRP A 52 5.74 5.87 7.57
CA TRP A 52 6.91 6.73 7.34
C TRP A 52 6.60 8.23 7.51
N LEU A 53 5.40 8.70 7.17
CA LEU A 53 4.95 10.06 7.48
C LEU A 53 4.66 10.23 8.99
N ASP A 54 4.00 9.26 9.63
CA ASP A 54 3.68 9.31 11.06
C ASP A 54 4.98 9.36 11.91
N VAL A 55 6.03 8.66 11.49
CA VAL A 55 7.37 8.70 12.10
C VAL A 55 8.07 10.03 11.85
N LEU A 56 7.88 10.63 10.67
CA LEU A 56 8.45 11.94 10.36
C LEU A 56 7.77 13.06 11.17
N GLU A 57 6.45 12.98 11.36
CA GLU A 57 5.70 13.93 12.20
C GLU A 57 6.13 13.84 13.68
N LEU A 58 6.40 12.64 14.19
CA LEU A 58 6.93 12.45 15.56
C LEU A 58 8.35 12.98 15.76
N SER A 59 9.15 13.10 14.69
CA SER A 59 10.50 13.66 14.76
C SER A 59 10.55 15.19 14.68
N ASP A 60 9.49 15.84 14.21
CA ASP A 60 9.41 17.31 14.10
C ASP A 60 9.20 17.99 15.47
N ASP A 61 8.75 17.25 16.48
CA ASP A 61 8.57 17.76 17.85
C ASP A 61 9.89 17.89 18.65
N ASN A 62 11.01 17.36 18.13
CA ASN A 62 12.35 17.59 18.68
C ASN A 62 13.16 18.49 17.75
N VAL A 63 12.94 19.81 17.90
CA VAL A 63 13.73 20.85 17.24
C VAL A 63 15.18 20.78 17.76
N ASP A 64 16.04 20.08 17.01
CA ASP A 64 17.47 20.36 16.98
C ASP A 64 17.79 20.98 15.60
N SER A 65 18.34 22.18 15.65
CA SER A 65 18.32 23.21 14.60
C SER A 65 19.17 22.91 13.34
N ASP A 66 19.73 21.71 13.18
CA ASP A 66 20.77 21.46 12.16
C ASP A 66 20.46 20.31 11.19
N VAL A 67 19.26 19.72 11.21
CA VAL A 67 18.87 18.72 10.22
C VAL A 67 18.15 19.42 9.06
N ILE A 68 18.77 19.40 7.87
CA ILE A 68 18.14 19.84 6.61
C ILE A 68 16.79 19.12 6.50
N PRO A 69 15.65 19.84 6.52
CA PRO A 69 14.37 19.19 6.38
C PRO A 69 14.39 18.49 5.03
N VAL A 70 14.09 17.19 5.02
CA VAL A 70 13.77 16.47 3.78
C VAL A 70 12.56 17.19 3.23
N THR A 71 12.82 18.18 2.38
CA THR A 71 11.77 18.97 1.77
C THR A 71 10.98 17.98 0.95
N ARG A 72 9.76 17.72 1.42
CA ARG A 72 8.73 17.08 0.64
C ARG A 72 8.66 17.87 -0.66
N ILE A 73 9.20 17.31 -1.75
CA ILE A 73 9.12 17.89 -3.08
C ILE A 73 7.63 17.87 -3.43
N ARG A 74 6.95 18.92 -3.01
CA ARG A 74 5.53 19.14 -3.21
C ARG A 74 5.45 19.75 -4.60
N THR A 75 5.17 18.90 -5.58
CA THR A 75 4.77 19.30 -6.93
C THR A 75 3.32 18.95 -7.13
#